data_AF-A0A5N7AK07-F1
#
_entry.id   AF-A0A5N7AK07-F1
#
_cell.length_a   1.000
_cell.length_b   1.000
_cell.length_c   1.000
_cell.angle_alpha   90.00
_cell.angle_beta   90.00
_cell.angle_gamma   90.00
#
_symmetry.space_group_name_H-M   'P 1'
#
loop_
_entity.id
_entity.type
_entity.pdbx_description
1 polymer ?
#
loop_
_entity_poly.entity_id
_entity_poly.type
_entity_poly.pdbx_seq_one_letter_code
_entity_poly.pdbx_strand_id
1 'polypeptide(L)'
;MPSSTTKRRTLQTQRPRQRRWAPHVRTGCITCKIRKTKCDEGRPSCQKCLSTGRLCDGYEDIKNSHDELAAYAVSQAPSTWDFLSQDVGENENFFFFRSVTTFTLAGFFDSGFWSRRLLQVSHHYPALRHGMAALACIHREYATDSTPSTQPRIGESRNMEFALKQTNKSIQSLRKLLSEPVLGNEDKMVVLATCILYTCICTLQGRQYQAFIHINNGLKLFHQWAVGQKLRSQPEVWQGADMLLLAFIRLDSQVRPYLVGQTASLGWNNNQIAPPPTTDPFTNLLEAYVSLEALFNRIMRFFLGQDTQDPCAHSKAVEKEMYIRLLHDWDTRLANLLRTTPQSDDGRALDLLSARRKFTKLLLCADPTQSELAPDAFLNDCIDMVEAITRILEDSQYQALRRYEHAEQATSVNFSLENGIVEPLFWVGAKCREPIIRRRALDLLQRYPRREGICEGMLAVKIVAKVIEIEESGCPQALGDMRVTSPCTRGQWICEIHRVSSWEFTLVTERLVRVVLRTVEDWAVSRPGTEFTTSWW
;
A
#
# COMPACT_ATOMS: atom_id res chain seq x y z
N MET A 1 56.84 92.21 31.92
CA MET A 1 57.85 91.27 31.39
C MET A 1 58.12 90.24 32.49
N PRO A 2 57.98 88.92 32.31
CA PRO A 2 57.49 88.16 31.16
C PRO A 2 56.21 87.34 31.45
N SER A 3 55.64 86.86 30.36
CA SER A 3 54.60 85.85 30.19
C SER A 3 54.55 84.69 31.20
N SER A 4 53.38 84.43 31.79
CA SER A 4 52.97 83.06 32.13
C SER A 4 51.44 82.97 32.22
N THR A 5 50.94 81.88 31.64
CA THR A 5 49.58 81.65 31.20
C THR A 5 48.61 81.36 32.36
N THR A 6 47.53 82.13 32.40
CA THR A 6 46.37 81.93 33.26
C THR A 6 45.64 80.62 32.88
N LYS A 7 45.63 79.61 33.75
CA LYS A 7 44.62 78.55 33.73
C LYS A 7 43.77 78.63 35.00
N ARG A 8 42.71 79.45 34.94
CA ARG A 8 41.61 79.41 35.90
C ARG A 8 40.83 78.11 35.70
N ARG A 9 40.72 77.38 36.81
CA ARG A 9 39.98 76.12 36.97
C ARG A 9 38.49 76.49 37.05
N THR A 10 37.73 76.25 35.99
CA THR A 10 36.26 76.45 35.97
C THR A 10 35.55 75.09 35.84
N LEU A 11 34.62 74.89 36.76
CA LEU A 11 33.76 73.72 36.96
C LEU A 11 33.07 73.30 35.65
N GLN A 12 33.33 72.06 35.20
CA GLN A 12 32.58 71.46 34.10
C GLN A 12 31.23 70.95 34.61
N THR A 13 30.19 71.62 34.14
CA THR A 13 28.79 71.20 34.13
C THR A 13 28.62 69.76 33.65
N GLN A 14 27.95 68.94 34.46
CA GLN A 14 27.60 67.55 34.13
C GLN A 14 26.75 67.51 32.85
N ARG A 15 27.24 66.80 31.83
CA ARG A 15 26.45 66.50 30.63
C ARG A 15 25.36 65.48 30.96
N PRO A 16 24.10 65.67 30.50
CA PRO A 16 23.06 64.69 30.68
C PRO A 16 23.43 63.38 29.98
N ARG A 17 23.19 62.26 30.68
CA ARG A 17 23.53 60.91 30.22
C ARG A 17 22.69 60.56 28.99
N GLN A 18 23.28 60.71 27.79
CA GLN A 18 22.64 60.30 26.53
C GLN A 18 22.44 58.78 26.51
N ARG A 19 21.19 58.33 26.37
CA ARG A 19 20.87 56.92 26.11
C ARG A 19 21.36 56.54 24.72
N ARG A 20 22.42 55.73 24.65
CA ARG A 20 22.80 55.02 23.42
C ARG A 20 21.77 53.92 23.18
N TRP A 21 20.95 54.06 22.14
CA TRP A 21 20.08 53.01 21.67
C TRP A 21 20.94 51.93 21.00
N ALA A 22 21.05 50.77 21.65
CA ALA A 22 21.71 49.60 21.08
C ALA A 22 20.65 48.69 20.46
N PRO A 23 20.90 48.12 19.26
CA PRO A 23 19.95 47.25 18.59
C PRO A 23 19.61 46.02 19.44
N HIS A 24 18.32 45.68 19.50
CA HIS A 24 17.81 44.52 20.23
C HIS A 24 18.19 43.23 19.50
N VAL A 25 18.81 42.28 20.22
CA VAL A 25 19.02 40.91 19.75
C VAL A 25 17.74 40.10 19.99
N ARG A 26 17.17 39.51 18.93
CA ARG A 26 15.93 38.71 18.99
C ARG A 26 16.08 37.41 19.81
N THR A 27 17.32 36.94 19.93
CA THR A 27 17.73 35.66 20.51
C THR A 27 18.19 35.74 21.97
N GLY A 28 18.02 36.89 22.65
CA GLY A 28 18.39 37.03 24.06
C GLY A 28 17.49 36.25 25.03
N CYS A 29 18.00 35.93 26.23
CA CYS A 29 17.21 35.24 27.25
C CYS A 29 16.01 36.09 27.71
N ILE A 30 14.95 35.44 28.19
CA ILE A 30 13.69 36.09 28.57
C ILE A 30 13.95 37.17 29.63
N THR A 31 14.75 36.87 30.65
CA THR A 31 15.10 37.83 31.71
C THR A 31 15.79 39.08 31.17
N CYS A 32 16.70 38.94 30.20
CA CYS A 32 17.38 40.08 29.56
C CYS A 32 16.45 40.87 28.64
N LYS A 33 15.52 40.19 27.94
CA LYS A 33 14.48 40.83 27.12
C LYS A 33 13.56 41.69 27.98
N ILE A 34 13.04 41.15 29.09
CA ILE A 34 12.19 41.88 30.06
C ILE A 34 12.92 43.13 30.57
N ARG A 35 14.21 42.98 30.89
CA ARG A 35 15.05 44.09 31.37
C ARG A 35 15.45 45.10 30.29
N LYS A 36 15.12 44.85 29.02
CA LYS A 36 15.53 45.66 27.86
C LYS A 36 17.05 45.90 27.83
N THR A 37 17.82 44.89 28.23
CA THR A 37 19.28 44.90 28.20
C THR A 37 19.79 43.85 27.22
N LYS A 38 20.82 44.18 26.42
CA LYS A 38 21.42 43.24 25.46
C LYS A 38 21.88 41.95 26.16
N CYS A 39 21.40 40.79 25.74
CA CYS A 39 21.85 39.48 26.25
C CYS A 39 23.18 39.08 25.59
N ASP A 40 24.01 38.34 26.32
CA ASP A 40 25.24 37.71 25.84
C ASP A 40 25.02 36.29 25.27
N GLU A 41 23.79 35.78 25.33
CA GLU A 41 23.35 34.51 24.70
C GLU A 41 24.01 33.22 25.22
N GLY A 42 24.76 33.30 26.33
CA GLY A 42 25.31 32.12 27.01
C GLY A 42 24.23 31.15 27.50
N ARG A 43 24.38 29.85 27.19
CA ARG A 43 23.53 28.74 27.65
C ARG A 43 24.29 27.92 28.71
N PRO A 44 23.63 27.39 29.77
CA PRO A 44 22.19 27.44 30.06
C PRO A 44 21.72 28.76 30.72
N SER A 45 22.63 29.64 31.14
CA SER A 45 22.30 30.94 31.74
C SER A 45 23.27 32.02 31.26
N CYS A 46 22.77 33.22 31.01
CA CYS A 46 23.60 34.32 30.50
C CYS A 46 24.39 35.01 31.62
N GLN A 47 25.57 35.53 31.29
CA GLN A 47 26.48 36.15 32.26
C GLN A 47 25.87 37.38 32.92
N LYS A 48 25.00 38.12 32.23
CA LYS A 48 24.30 39.27 32.84
C LYS A 48 23.27 38.89 33.90
N CYS A 49 22.66 37.71 33.80
CA CYS A 49 21.79 37.22 34.87
C CYS A 49 22.62 36.73 36.05
N LEU A 50 23.68 35.95 35.78
CA LEU A 50 24.59 35.43 36.80
C LEU A 50 25.29 36.54 37.60
N SER A 51 25.94 37.49 36.92
CA SER A 51 26.67 38.60 37.57
C SER A 51 25.78 39.55 38.36
N THR A 52 24.46 39.55 38.12
CA THR A 52 23.52 40.39 38.85
C THR A 52 22.67 39.59 39.86
N GLY A 53 23.03 38.34 40.11
CA GLY A 53 22.39 37.45 41.09
C GLY A 53 20.95 37.08 40.76
N ARG A 54 20.55 37.12 39.48
CA ARG A 54 19.19 36.83 39.03
C ARG A 54 19.10 35.45 38.39
N LEU A 55 17.99 34.77 38.63
CA LEU A 55 17.63 33.55 37.90
C LEU A 55 17.47 33.90 36.41
N CYS A 56 18.09 33.10 35.53
CA CYS A 56 17.98 33.26 34.09
C CYS A 56 16.88 32.35 33.59
N ASP A 57 15.77 32.92 33.12
CA ASP A 57 14.57 32.20 32.68
C ASP A 57 14.74 31.49 31.31
N GLY A 58 15.99 31.31 30.87
CA GLY A 58 16.31 30.64 29.60
C GLY A 58 15.95 31.46 28.35
N TYR A 59 15.96 30.77 27.21
CA TYR A 59 15.73 31.33 25.87
C TYR A 59 14.42 30.78 25.32
N GLU A 60 13.60 31.63 24.71
CA GLU A 60 12.44 31.16 23.94
C GLU A 60 12.96 30.43 22.70
N ASP A 61 12.59 29.15 22.54
CA ASP A 61 12.71 28.48 21.26
C ASP A 61 11.74 29.17 20.29
N ILE A 62 12.28 30.00 19.41
CA ILE A 62 11.51 30.51 18.27
C ILE A 62 11.27 29.30 17.38
N LYS A 63 10.16 28.58 17.62
CA LYS A 63 9.53 27.81 16.56
C LYS A 63 9.29 28.78 15.43
N ASN A 64 9.86 28.50 14.26
CA ASN A 64 9.72 29.33 13.06
C ASN A 64 8.23 29.43 12.68
N SER A 65 7.52 30.40 13.25
CA SER A 65 6.13 30.73 12.97
C SER A 65 5.94 31.39 11.60
N HIS A 66 6.93 31.25 10.70
CA HIS A 66 6.84 31.66 9.31
C HIS A 66 6.33 30.52 8.39
N ASP A 67 6.35 29.27 8.84
CA ASP A 67 5.74 28.15 8.11
C ASP A 67 4.23 27.97 8.42
N GLU A 68 3.77 28.34 9.62
CA GLU A 68 2.35 28.21 10.02
C GLU A 68 1.43 29.28 9.39
N LEU A 69 1.93 30.49 9.14
CA LEU A 69 1.16 31.56 8.48
C LEU A 69 1.13 31.43 6.95
N ALA A 70 2.11 30.74 6.35
CA ALA A 70 2.05 30.37 4.93
C ALA A 70 1.01 29.27 4.68
N ALA A 71 0.80 28.36 5.63
CA ALA A 71 -0.24 27.33 5.55
C ALA A 71 -1.66 27.92 5.60
N TYR A 72 -1.90 28.99 6.38
CA TYR A 72 -3.21 29.64 6.47
C TYR A 72 -3.58 30.50 5.26
N ALA A 73 -2.59 30.98 4.49
CA ALA A 73 -2.83 31.85 3.33
C ALA A 73 -3.05 31.08 2.00
N VAL A 74 -2.77 29.77 1.95
CA VAL A 74 -3.01 28.93 0.76
C VAL A 74 -4.46 28.38 0.72
N SER A 75 -5.26 28.59 1.77
CA SER A 75 -6.60 28.00 1.90
C SER A 75 -7.79 28.88 1.49
N GLN A 76 -7.62 29.92 0.66
CA GLN A 76 -8.76 30.73 0.18
C GLN A 76 -8.74 31.06 -1.32
N ALA A 77 -7.92 30.38 -2.11
CA ALA A 77 -8.15 30.34 -3.55
C ALA A 77 -9.16 29.22 -3.83
N PRO A 78 -10.29 29.47 -4.51
CA PRO A 78 -11.17 28.41 -4.94
C PRO A 78 -10.36 27.42 -5.77
N SER A 79 -10.45 26.14 -5.42
CA SER A 79 -9.93 25.08 -6.25
C SER A 79 -10.62 25.16 -7.61
N THR A 80 -9.93 24.79 -8.71
CA THR A 80 -10.58 24.62 -10.03
C THR A 80 -11.80 23.69 -9.94
N TRP A 81 -11.82 22.82 -8.92
CA TRP A 81 -12.95 21.94 -8.60
C TRP A 81 -14.19 22.65 -8.06
N ASP A 82 -14.02 23.74 -7.30
CA ASP A 82 -15.13 24.53 -6.77
C ASP A 82 -15.94 25.19 -7.90
N PHE A 83 -15.32 25.37 -9.08
CA PHE A 83 -15.99 25.84 -10.29
C PHE A 83 -16.65 24.73 -11.11
N LEU A 84 -16.22 23.47 -10.96
CA LEU A 84 -16.74 22.33 -11.72
C LEU A 84 -17.96 21.68 -11.07
N SER A 85 -18.10 21.79 -9.75
CA SER A 85 -19.27 21.32 -9.02
C SER A 85 -19.71 22.30 -7.95
N GLN A 86 -21.01 22.59 -7.93
CA GLN A 86 -21.66 23.34 -6.86
C GLN A 86 -22.15 22.43 -5.71
N ASP A 87 -22.00 21.10 -5.86
CA ASP A 87 -22.36 20.13 -4.83
C ASP A 87 -21.25 20.06 -3.79
N VAL A 88 -21.54 20.53 -2.57
CA VAL A 88 -20.60 20.53 -1.44
C VAL A 88 -20.06 19.12 -1.15
N GLY A 89 -20.91 18.10 -1.26
CA GLY A 89 -20.51 16.71 -1.06
C GLY A 89 -19.53 16.22 -2.13
N GLU A 90 -19.67 16.65 -3.38
CA GLU A 90 -18.69 16.35 -4.44
C GLU A 90 -17.32 17.00 -4.15
N ASN A 91 -17.30 18.27 -3.72
CA ASN A 91 -16.05 18.99 -3.43
C ASN A 91 -15.32 18.43 -2.21
N GLU A 92 -16.04 18.13 -1.13
CA GLU A 92 -15.45 17.50 0.07
C GLU A 92 -14.84 16.14 -0.25
N ASN A 93 -15.56 15.31 -1.01
CA ASN A 93 -15.07 13.98 -1.39
C ASN A 93 -13.90 14.08 -2.36
N PHE A 94 -13.91 15.03 -3.29
CA PHE A 94 -12.76 15.27 -4.15
C PHE A 94 -11.53 15.70 -3.37
N PHE A 95 -11.69 16.60 -2.39
CA PHE A 95 -10.60 17.01 -1.52
C PHE A 95 -9.99 15.82 -0.77
N PHE A 96 -10.83 14.93 -0.21
CA PHE A 96 -10.36 13.69 0.41
C PHE A 96 -9.68 12.75 -0.60
N PHE A 97 -10.21 12.65 -1.83
CA PHE A 97 -9.57 11.88 -2.87
C PHE A 97 -8.13 12.34 -3.10
N ARG A 98 -7.96 13.63 -3.36
CA ARG A 98 -6.65 14.25 -3.64
C ARG A 98 -5.67 14.08 -2.49
N SER A 99 -6.15 14.23 -1.26
CA SER A 99 -5.30 14.30 -0.06
C SER A 99 -5.02 12.93 0.56
N VAL A 100 -5.86 11.93 0.33
CA VAL A 100 -5.75 10.60 0.96
C VAL A 100 -5.82 9.49 -0.09
N THR A 101 -6.94 9.33 -0.80
CA THR A 101 -7.16 8.20 -1.71
C THR A 101 -6.09 8.10 -2.78
N THR A 102 -5.66 9.22 -3.35
CA THR A 102 -4.60 9.28 -4.34
C THR A 102 -3.30 8.62 -3.87
N PHE A 103 -2.90 8.82 -2.61
CA PHE A 103 -1.69 8.19 -2.07
C PHE A 103 -1.85 6.68 -1.88
N THR A 104 -3.05 6.24 -1.49
CA THR A 104 -3.36 4.80 -1.38
C THR A 104 -3.41 4.10 -2.74
N LEU A 105 -3.75 4.82 -3.82
CA LEU A 105 -3.69 4.29 -5.18
C LEU A 105 -2.27 4.31 -5.75
N ALA A 106 -1.50 5.35 -5.42
CA ALA A 106 -0.15 5.58 -5.93
C ALA A 106 0.88 4.54 -5.43
N GLY A 107 0.87 4.23 -4.13
CA GLY A 107 1.93 3.41 -3.53
C GLY A 107 3.32 4.06 -3.62
N PHE A 108 4.38 3.26 -3.50
CA PHE A 108 5.77 3.73 -3.55
C PHE A 108 6.28 4.00 -4.97
N PHE A 109 5.67 3.41 -5.99
CA PHE A 109 6.19 3.41 -7.36
C PHE A 109 5.44 4.33 -8.33
N ASP A 110 4.51 5.19 -7.86
CA ASP A 110 3.78 6.09 -8.77
C ASP A 110 4.71 7.12 -9.43
N SER A 111 4.76 7.09 -10.76
CA SER A 111 5.47 8.06 -11.60
C SER A 111 4.68 9.36 -11.84
N GLY A 112 3.64 9.62 -11.03
CA GLY A 112 2.75 10.77 -11.16
C GLY A 112 1.44 10.48 -11.90
N PHE A 113 1.12 9.22 -12.19
CA PHE A 113 -0.14 8.87 -12.84
C PHE A 113 -1.32 9.12 -11.89
N TRP A 114 -1.31 8.47 -10.73
CA TRP A 114 -2.39 8.59 -9.75
C TRP A 114 -2.39 9.95 -9.07
N SER A 115 -1.19 10.42 -8.71
CA SER A 115 -0.99 11.66 -7.95
C SER A 115 -1.14 12.96 -8.73
N ARG A 116 -1.07 12.90 -10.06
CA ARG A 116 -1.14 14.10 -10.90
C ARG A 116 -2.03 13.92 -12.12
N ARG A 117 -1.71 12.97 -13.00
CA ARG A 117 -2.38 12.83 -14.30
C ARG A 117 -3.87 12.53 -14.15
N LEU A 118 -4.24 11.57 -13.30
CA LEU A 118 -5.64 11.22 -13.09
C LEU A 118 -6.48 12.42 -12.62
N LEU A 119 -5.93 13.21 -11.69
CA LEU A 119 -6.55 14.44 -11.20
C LEU A 119 -6.74 15.45 -12.35
N GLN A 120 -5.70 15.67 -13.16
CA GLN A 120 -5.75 16.59 -14.30
C GLN A 120 -6.79 16.20 -15.35
N VAL A 121 -6.82 14.93 -15.73
CA VAL A 121 -7.76 14.38 -16.72
C VAL A 121 -9.19 14.44 -16.18
N SER A 122 -9.40 14.22 -14.88
CA SER A 122 -10.73 14.25 -14.29
C SER A 122 -11.45 15.61 -14.37
N HIS A 123 -10.73 16.72 -14.59
CA HIS A 123 -11.34 18.03 -14.87
C HIS A 123 -12.17 18.01 -16.16
N HIS A 124 -11.73 17.25 -17.16
CA HIS A 124 -12.34 17.21 -18.50
C HIS A 124 -13.26 15.99 -18.68
N TYR A 125 -13.09 14.94 -17.87
CA TYR A 125 -13.85 13.69 -17.97
C TYR A 125 -14.80 13.50 -16.78
N PRO A 126 -16.11 13.81 -16.94
CA PRO A 126 -17.11 13.66 -15.87
C PRO A 126 -17.19 12.24 -15.30
N ALA A 127 -16.93 11.21 -16.13
CA ALA A 127 -16.87 9.82 -15.68
C ALA A 127 -15.83 9.64 -14.55
N LEU A 128 -14.59 10.11 -14.75
CA LEU A 128 -13.57 10.04 -13.70
C LEU A 128 -13.95 10.87 -12.49
N ARG A 129 -14.40 12.10 -12.68
CA ARG A 129 -14.80 12.99 -11.58
C ARG A 129 -15.80 12.31 -10.64
N HIS A 130 -16.90 11.80 -11.20
CA HIS A 130 -17.95 11.17 -10.40
C HIS A 130 -17.49 9.82 -9.80
N GLY A 131 -16.70 9.02 -10.54
CA GLY A 131 -16.10 7.80 -10.01
C GLY A 131 -15.12 8.04 -8.86
N MET A 132 -14.33 9.11 -8.93
CA MET A 132 -13.40 9.54 -7.88
C MET A 132 -14.14 10.03 -6.64
N ALA A 133 -15.19 10.85 -6.80
CA ALA A 133 -16.03 11.30 -5.69
C ALA A 133 -16.71 10.11 -4.98
N ALA A 134 -17.22 9.13 -5.75
CA ALA A 134 -17.78 7.91 -5.19
C ALA A 134 -16.74 7.09 -4.42
N LEU A 135 -15.56 6.86 -5.00
CA LEU A 135 -14.48 6.11 -4.34
C LEU A 135 -14.00 6.82 -3.06
N ALA A 136 -13.87 8.14 -3.08
CA ALA A 136 -13.45 8.90 -1.91
C ALA A 136 -14.45 8.80 -0.76
N CYS A 137 -15.75 8.86 -1.06
CA CYS A 137 -16.81 8.70 -0.08
C CYS A 137 -16.72 7.33 0.61
N ILE A 138 -16.62 6.26 -0.19
CA ILE A 138 -16.51 4.89 0.32
C ILE A 138 -15.19 4.64 1.04
N HIS A 139 -14.09 5.20 0.56
CA HIS A 139 -12.79 5.07 1.21
C HIS A 139 -12.76 5.81 2.56
N ARG A 140 -13.34 7.01 2.64
CA ARG A 140 -13.49 7.73 3.90
C ARG A 140 -14.30 6.93 4.89
N GLU A 141 -15.46 6.42 4.47
CA GLU A 141 -16.30 5.57 5.31
C GLU A 141 -15.54 4.32 5.78
N TYR A 142 -14.80 3.64 4.90
CA TYR A 142 -13.96 2.50 5.27
C TYR A 142 -12.90 2.85 6.33
N ALA A 143 -12.24 4.00 6.17
CA ALA A 143 -11.14 4.43 7.05
C ALA A 143 -11.62 4.97 8.41
N THR A 144 -12.77 5.65 8.48
CA THR A 144 -13.27 6.25 9.73
C THR A 144 -14.23 5.36 10.52
N ASP A 145 -14.64 4.23 9.94
CA ASP A 145 -15.64 3.37 10.56
C ASP A 145 -15.05 2.50 11.68
N SER A 146 -15.55 2.74 12.90
CA SER A 146 -15.17 2.07 14.14
C SER A 146 -15.80 0.69 14.34
N THR A 147 -16.58 0.19 13.39
CA THR A 147 -17.19 -1.14 13.48
C THR A 147 -16.09 -2.21 13.56
N PRO A 148 -16.12 -3.09 14.58
CA PRO A 148 -15.14 -4.16 14.71
C PRO A 148 -15.05 -5.00 13.43
N SER A 149 -13.84 -5.36 13.01
CA SER A 149 -13.56 -6.20 11.82
C SER A 149 -14.14 -7.62 11.89
N THR A 150 -14.73 -7.99 13.03
CA THR A 150 -15.42 -9.25 13.25
C THR A 150 -16.91 -9.20 12.89
N GLN A 151 -17.47 -8.01 12.66
CA GLN A 151 -18.90 -7.83 12.37
C GLN A 151 -19.14 -7.44 10.90
N PRO A 152 -20.07 -8.14 10.20
CA PRO A 152 -20.39 -7.81 8.83
C PRO A 152 -21.11 -6.46 8.74
N ARG A 153 -20.61 -5.55 7.90
CA ARG A 153 -21.18 -4.21 7.73
C ARG A 153 -22.37 -4.26 6.76
N ILE A 154 -23.57 -4.41 7.32
CA ILE A 154 -24.83 -4.45 6.58
C ILE A 154 -25.68 -3.26 7.04
N GLY A 155 -25.67 -2.17 6.29
CA GLY A 155 -26.48 -0.98 6.58
C GLY A 155 -26.50 0.02 5.42
N GLU A 156 -27.65 0.66 5.20
CA GLU A 156 -27.80 1.78 4.28
C GLU A 156 -27.34 3.06 4.98
N SER A 157 -26.15 3.54 4.63
CA SER A 157 -25.60 4.80 5.09
C SER A 157 -25.93 5.92 4.09
N ARG A 158 -26.09 7.16 4.56
CA ARG A 158 -26.21 8.34 3.69
C ARG A 158 -25.02 8.47 2.72
N ASN A 159 -23.84 8.01 3.15
CA ASN A 159 -22.62 7.97 2.34
C ASN A 159 -22.72 6.92 1.22
N MET A 160 -23.33 5.76 1.50
CA MET A 160 -23.62 4.73 0.51
C MET A 160 -24.58 5.26 -0.57
N GLU A 161 -25.63 5.98 -0.20
CA GLU A 161 -26.55 6.59 -1.16
C GLU A 161 -25.85 7.61 -2.06
N PHE A 162 -25.02 8.48 -1.48
CA PHE A 162 -24.20 9.43 -2.25
C PHE A 162 -23.26 8.70 -3.20
N ALA A 163 -22.51 7.70 -2.73
CA ALA A 163 -21.57 6.94 -3.54
C ALA A 163 -22.28 6.22 -4.70
N LEU A 164 -23.47 5.67 -4.48
CA LEU A 164 -24.29 5.05 -5.52
C LEU A 164 -24.75 6.08 -6.56
N LYS A 165 -25.24 7.25 -6.14
CA LYS A 165 -25.62 8.35 -7.04
C LYS A 165 -24.43 8.80 -7.90
N GLN A 166 -23.26 8.99 -7.30
CA GLN A 166 -22.04 9.37 -8.01
C GLN A 166 -21.56 8.27 -8.97
N THR A 167 -21.60 7.01 -8.55
CA THR A 167 -21.29 5.87 -9.44
C THR A 167 -22.23 5.84 -10.64
N ASN A 168 -23.54 6.08 -10.45
CA ASN A 168 -24.49 6.15 -11.56
C ASN A 168 -24.22 7.32 -12.52
N LYS A 169 -23.91 8.53 -12.00
CA LYS A 169 -23.48 9.67 -12.83
C LYS A 169 -22.22 9.34 -13.63
N SER A 170 -21.27 8.64 -13.00
CA SER A 170 -20.03 8.17 -13.62
C SER A 170 -20.33 7.21 -14.78
N ILE A 171 -21.19 6.21 -14.56
CA ILE A 171 -21.58 5.24 -15.59
C ILE A 171 -22.31 5.93 -16.75
N GLN A 172 -23.23 6.86 -16.48
CA GLN A 172 -23.93 7.61 -17.53
C GLN A 172 -22.96 8.42 -18.39
N SER A 173 -22.00 9.09 -17.75
CA SER A 173 -20.95 9.86 -18.44
C SER A 173 -20.04 8.95 -19.27
N LEU A 174 -19.67 7.79 -18.73
CA LEU A 174 -18.87 6.79 -19.43
C LEU A 174 -19.62 6.23 -20.64
N ARG A 175 -20.93 5.95 -20.51
CA ARG A 175 -21.77 5.51 -21.64
C ARG A 175 -21.82 6.54 -22.76
N LYS A 176 -21.88 7.83 -22.42
CA LYS A 176 -21.81 8.91 -23.40
C LYS A 176 -20.46 8.92 -24.12
N LEU A 177 -19.35 8.82 -23.38
CA LEU A 177 -18.01 8.73 -23.97
C LEU A 177 -17.88 7.53 -24.91
N LEU A 178 -18.38 6.36 -24.50
CA LEU A 178 -18.34 5.13 -25.29
C LEU A 178 -19.28 5.14 -26.51
N SER A 179 -20.21 6.09 -26.59
CA SER A 179 -21.08 6.25 -27.77
C SER A 179 -20.44 7.04 -28.90
N GLU A 180 -19.28 7.67 -28.65
CA GLU A 180 -18.52 8.38 -29.68
C GLU A 180 -17.98 7.39 -30.74
N PRO A 181 -17.97 7.78 -32.04
CA PRO A 181 -17.63 6.87 -33.14
C PRO A 181 -16.16 6.41 -33.12
N VAL A 182 -15.27 7.21 -32.55
CA VAL A 182 -13.85 6.90 -32.42
C VAL A 182 -13.37 7.30 -31.04
N LEU A 183 -12.79 6.34 -30.31
CA LEU A 183 -12.16 6.60 -29.01
C LEU A 183 -10.68 6.91 -29.20
N GLY A 184 -10.28 8.10 -28.74
CA GLY A 184 -8.89 8.49 -28.58
C GLY A 184 -8.15 7.63 -27.55
N ASN A 185 -6.83 7.80 -27.46
CA ASN A 185 -6.04 7.04 -26.49
C ASN A 185 -6.30 7.49 -25.06
N GLU A 186 -6.52 8.79 -24.84
CA GLU A 186 -6.92 9.33 -23.54
C GLU A 186 -8.29 8.82 -23.10
N ASP A 187 -9.27 8.72 -24.01
CA ASP A 187 -10.59 8.14 -23.72
C ASP A 187 -10.47 6.68 -23.26
N LYS A 188 -9.61 5.89 -23.91
CA LYS A 188 -9.34 4.49 -23.54
C LYS A 188 -8.70 4.39 -22.15
N MET A 189 -7.75 5.26 -21.87
CA MET A 189 -7.11 5.37 -20.55
C MET A 189 -8.13 5.73 -19.47
N VAL A 190 -9.04 6.66 -19.75
CA VAL A 190 -10.15 7.04 -18.88
C VAL A 190 -11.06 5.86 -18.59
N VAL A 191 -11.47 5.10 -19.62
CA VAL A 191 -12.30 3.89 -19.45
C VAL A 191 -11.60 2.88 -18.54
N LEU A 192 -10.32 2.58 -18.80
CA LEU A 192 -9.54 1.64 -17.99
C LEU A 192 -9.37 2.12 -16.54
N ALA A 193 -9.10 3.41 -16.33
CA ALA A 193 -9.03 3.99 -15.00
C ALA A 193 -10.38 3.91 -14.26
N THR A 194 -11.51 4.15 -14.94
CA THR A 194 -12.84 3.97 -14.32
C THR A 194 -13.11 2.52 -13.91
N CYS A 195 -12.63 1.52 -14.68
CA CYS A 195 -12.71 0.12 -14.26
C CYS A 195 -11.96 -0.15 -12.95
N ILE A 196 -10.78 0.45 -12.76
CA ILE A 196 -10.02 0.32 -11.52
C ILE A 196 -10.75 1.04 -10.38
N LEU A 197 -11.28 2.25 -10.59
CA LEU A 197 -12.04 2.97 -9.58
C LEU A 197 -13.28 2.18 -9.12
N TYR A 198 -14.04 1.60 -10.06
CA TYR A 198 -15.18 0.75 -9.73
C TYR A 198 -14.75 -0.54 -9.03
N THR A 199 -13.64 -1.14 -9.44
CA THR A 199 -13.06 -2.28 -8.73
C THR A 199 -12.78 -1.90 -7.28
N CYS A 200 -12.15 -0.76 -7.02
CA CYS A 200 -11.86 -0.27 -5.67
C CYS A 200 -13.14 0.01 -4.87
N ILE A 201 -14.17 0.60 -5.48
CA ILE A 201 -15.47 0.81 -4.82
C ILE A 201 -16.10 -0.53 -4.43
N CYS A 202 -16.15 -1.49 -5.36
CA CYS A 202 -16.72 -2.81 -5.13
C CYS A 202 -15.94 -3.60 -4.08
N THR A 203 -14.60 -3.62 -4.15
CA THR A 203 -13.78 -4.30 -3.13
C THR A 203 -13.96 -3.63 -1.79
N LEU A 204 -13.87 -2.30 -1.75
CA LEU A 204 -14.07 -1.55 -0.52
C LEU A 204 -15.41 -1.90 0.07
N GLN A 205 -16.52 -1.98 -0.69
CA GLN A 205 -17.89 -2.42 -0.31
C GLN A 205 -18.11 -3.93 -0.16
N GLY A 206 -17.08 -4.74 -0.43
CA GLY A 206 -17.10 -6.18 -0.20
C GLY A 206 -17.85 -6.94 -1.26
N ARG A 207 -18.23 -6.29 -2.37
CA ARG A 207 -18.93 -6.88 -3.51
C ARG A 207 -17.92 -7.51 -4.46
N GLN A 208 -17.32 -8.62 -4.04
CA GLN A 208 -16.17 -9.22 -4.76
C GLN A 208 -16.52 -9.66 -6.17
N TYR A 209 -17.70 -10.23 -6.36
CA TYR A 209 -18.16 -10.65 -7.70
C TYR A 209 -18.20 -9.47 -8.70
N GLN A 210 -18.69 -8.31 -8.27
CA GLN A 210 -18.73 -7.10 -9.10
C GLN A 210 -17.32 -6.56 -9.37
N ALA A 211 -16.43 -6.61 -8.38
CA ALA A 211 -15.02 -6.28 -8.56
C ALA A 211 -14.38 -7.17 -9.64
N PHE A 212 -14.65 -8.48 -9.62
CA PHE A 212 -14.15 -9.42 -10.62
C PHE A 212 -14.67 -9.08 -12.02
N ILE A 213 -15.93 -8.70 -12.16
CA ILE A 213 -16.48 -8.24 -13.44
C ILE A 213 -15.73 -7.01 -13.97
N HIS A 214 -15.47 -6.01 -13.12
CA HIS A 214 -14.75 -4.81 -13.53
C HIS A 214 -13.29 -5.09 -13.92
N ILE A 215 -12.60 -5.98 -13.18
CA ILE A 215 -11.26 -6.45 -13.54
C ILE A 215 -11.30 -7.18 -14.89
N ASN A 216 -12.17 -8.17 -15.05
CA ASN A 216 -12.28 -8.97 -16.27
C ASN A 216 -12.58 -8.10 -17.51
N ASN A 217 -13.51 -7.15 -17.39
CA ASN A 217 -13.82 -6.21 -18.48
C ASN A 217 -12.63 -5.30 -18.80
N GLY A 218 -11.94 -4.80 -17.78
CA GLY A 218 -10.71 -4.03 -17.98
C GLY A 218 -9.63 -4.84 -18.71
N LEU A 219 -9.41 -6.10 -18.33
CA LEU A 219 -8.48 -7.02 -19.01
C LEU A 219 -8.87 -7.25 -20.47
N LYS A 220 -10.16 -7.45 -20.78
CA LYS A 220 -10.68 -7.60 -22.15
C LYS A 220 -10.38 -6.36 -22.99
N LEU A 221 -10.68 -5.17 -22.48
CA LEU A 221 -10.43 -3.90 -23.17
C LEU A 221 -8.92 -3.64 -23.36
N PHE A 222 -8.12 -3.90 -22.32
CA PHE A 222 -6.67 -3.71 -22.37
C PHE A 222 -6.04 -4.57 -23.46
N HIS A 223 -6.49 -5.83 -23.58
CA HIS A 223 -6.08 -6.75 -24.64
C HIS A 223 -6.60 -6.31 -26.01
N GLN A 224 -7.90 -6.07 -26.15
CA GLN A 224 -8.54 -5.69 -27.41
C GLN A 224 -7.94 -4.42 -28.02
N TRP A 225 -7.56 -3.45 -27.20
CA TRP A 225 -6.91 -2.22 -27.66
C TRP A 225 -5.40 -2.33 -27.84
N ALA A 226 -4.82 -3.50 -27.56
CA ALA A 226 -3.39 -3.79 -27.62
C ALA A 226 -2.54 -2.76 -26.84
N VAL A 227 -3.04 -2.31 -25.68
CA VAL A 227 -2.39 -1.22 -24.91
C VAL A 227 -0.97 -1.61 -24.50
N GLY A 228 -0.75 -2.85 -24.07
CA GLY A 228 0.58 -3.34 -23.68
C GLY A 228 1.60 -3.35 -24.83
N GLN A 229 1.17 -3.67 -26.05
CA GLN A 229 2.04 -3.61 -27.24
C GLN A 229 2.35 -2.16 -27.62
N LYS A 230 1.32 -1.30 -27.60
CA LYS A 230 1.43 0.13 -27.96
C LYS A 230 2.24 0.93 -26.94
N LEU A 231 2.21 0.54 -25.67
CA LEU A 231 3.07 1.15 -24.64
C LEU A 231 4.55 0.98 -24.97
N ARG A 232 4.95 -0.15 -25.59
CA ARG A 232 6.33 -0.37 -26.03
C ARG A 232 6.68 0.36 -27.31
N SER A 233 5.78 0.37 -28.29
CA SER A 233 6.06 0.98 -29.60
C SER A 233 5.83 2.49 -29.66
N GLN A 234 4.98 3.04 -28.79
CA GLN A 234 4.54 4.44 -28.76
C GLN A 234 4.40 4.96 -27.32
N PRO A 235 5.49 4.99 -26.52
CA PRO A 235 5.42 5.33 -25.10
C PRO A 235 4.90 6.75 -24.82
N GLU A 236 5.22 7.72 -25.68
CA GLU A 236 4.78 9.12 -25.51
C GLU A 236 3.26 9.28 -25.63
N VAL A 237 2.63 8.47 -26.48
CA VAL A 237 1.18 8.52 -26.74
C VAL A 237 0.37 7.86 -25.62
N TRP A 238 0.95 6.84 -24.98
CA TRP A 238 0.33 6.04 -23.91
C TRP A 238 0.96 6.32 -22.54
N GLN A 239 1.42 7.54 -22.32
CA GLN A 239 2.04 7.94 -21.07
C GLN A 239 1.08 7.66 -19.88
N GLY A 240 1.58 6.95 -18.86
CA GLY A 240 0.79 6.52 -17.70
C GLY A 240 0.05 5.18 -17.86
N ALA A 241 0.08 4.54 -19.04
CA ALA A 241 -0.52 3.22 -19.25
C ALA A 241 0.26 2.09 -18.58
N ASP A 242 1.52 2.32 -18.22
CA ASP A 242 2.34 1.47 -17.36
C ASP A 242 1.70 1.28 -15.96
N MET A 243 1.17 2.36 -15.37
CA MET A 243 0.49 2.27 -14.07
C MET A 243 -0.86 1.55 -14.15
N LEU A 244 -1.58 1.71 -15.26
CA LEU A 244 -2.80 0.92 -15.51
C LEU A 244 -2.47 -0.56 -15.78
N LEU A 245 -1.43 -0.83 -16.58
CA LEU A 245 -0.93 -2.19 -16.81
C LEU A 245 -0.57 -2.85 -15.48
N LEU A 246 0.20 -2.16 -14.64
CA LEU A 246 0.61 -2.60 -13.32
C LEU A 246 -0.59 -2.93 -12.43
N ALA A 247 -1.59 -2.05 -12.39
CA ALA A 247 -2.82 -2.31 -11.64
C ALA A 247 -3.55 -3.57 -12.14
N PHE A 248 -3.73 -3.72 -13.46
CA PHE A 248 -4.46 -4.86 -14.02
C PHE A 248 -3.71 -6.19 -13.88
N ILE A 249 -2.39 -6.26 -14.07
CA ILE A 249 -1.64 -7.51 -13.88
C ILE A 249 -1.65 -7.95 -12.41
N ARG A 250 -1.65 -7.00 -11.46
CA ARG A 250 -1.72 -7.27 -10.03
C ARG A 250 -3.09 -7.77 -9.63
N LEU A 251 -4.14 -7.07 -10.06
CA LEU A 251 -5.53 -7.50 -9.84
C LEU A 251 -5.81 -8.87 -10.48
N ASP A 252 -5.34 -9.13 -11.71
CA ASP A 252 -5.48 -10.44 -12.35
C ASP A 252 -4.80 -11.55 -11.54
N SER A 253 -3.58 -11.31 -11.05
CA SER A 253 -2.85 -12.28 -10.21
C SER A 253 -3.58 -12.61 -8.93
N GLN A 254 -4.14 -11.60 -8.26
CA GLN A 254 -4.91 -11.77 -7.03
C GLN A 254 -6.22 -12.53 -7.27
N VAL A 255 -6.86 -12.38 -8.45
CA VAL A 255 -8.12 -13.09 -8.76
C VAL A 255 -7.89 -14.59 -9.03
N ARG A 256 -6.70 -15.00 -9.51
CA ARG A 256 -6.44 -16.39 -9.96
C ARG A 256 -6.84 -17.49 -8.96
N PRO A 257 -6.56 -17.39 -7.64
CA PRO A 257 -6.99 -18.40 -6.66
C PRO A 257 -8.50 -18.64 -6.62
N TYR A 258 -9.31 -17.64 -6.96
CA TYR A 258 -10.78 -17.74 -6.97
C TYR A 258 -11.34 -18.32 -8.28
N LEU A 259 -10.52 -18.42 -9.34
CA LEU A 259 -10.94 -18.95 -10.63
C LEU A 259 -10.84 -20.48 -10.70
N VAL A 260 -10.11 -21.10 -9.78
CA VAL A 260 -9.94 -22.56 -9.75
C VAL A 260 -11.32 -23.23 -9.59
N GLY A 261 -11.76 -23.94 -10.63
CA GLY A 261 -13.08 -24.56 -10.70
C GLY A 261 -14.25 -23.62 -11.07
N GLN A 262 -13.99 -22.32 -11.28
CA GLN A 262 -15.01 -21.28 -11.48
C GLN A 262 -14.78 -20.41 -12.74
N THR A 263 -13.75 -20.67 -13.55
CA THR A 263 -13.43 -19.87 -14.75
C THR A 263 -14.62 -19.73 -15.72
N ALA A 264 -15.30 -20.84 -16.01
CA ALA A 264 -16.41 -20.86 -16.97
C ALA A 264 -17.63 -20.09 -16.46
N SER A 265 -17.97 -20.23 -15.17
CA SER A 265 -19.09 -19.50 -14.57
C SER A 265 -18.83 -18.00 -14.48
N LEU A 266 -17.57 -17.59 -14.36
CA LEU A 266 -17.16 -16.19 -14.30
C LEU A 266 -16.87 -15.56 -15.67
N GLY A 267 -16.85 -16.36 -16.76
CA GLY A 267 -16.53 -15.89 -18.11
C GLY A 267 -15.19 -15.15 -18.19
N TRP A 268 -14.19 -15.64 -17.43
CA TRP A 268 -12.92 -14.94 -17.22
C TRP A 268 -12.05 -14.92 -18.48
N ASN A 269 -11.48 -13.76 -18.80
CA ASN A 269 -10.56 -13.60 -19.91
C ASN A 269 -9.16 -14.11 -19.55
N ASN A 270 -8.72 -15.16 -20.24
CA ASN A 270 -7.38 -15.73 -20.09
C ASN A 270 -6.38 -15.21 -21.13
N ASN A 271 -6.61 -14.04 -21.74
CA ASN A 271 -5.60 -13.41 -22.58
C ASN A 271 -4.47 -12.78 -21.76
N GLN A 272 -3.24 -12.82 -22.28
CA GLN A 272 -2.10 -12.19 -21.63
C GLN A 272 -2.02 -10.70 -22.01
N ILE A 273 -1.96 -9.84 -21.00
CA ILE A 273 -1.79 -8.39 -21.14
C ILE A 273 -0.38 -7.95 -20.74
N ALA A 274 0.30 -8.73 -19.89
CA ALA A 274 1.67 -8.46 -19.54
C ALA A 274 2.54 -8.62 -20.79
N PRO A 275 3.41 -7.65 -21.10
CA PRO A 275 4.23 -7.71 -22.29
C PRO A 275 5.29 -8.81 -22.15
N PRO A 276 5.93 -9.27 -23.25
CA PRO A 276 6.89 -10.36 -23.19
C PRO A 276 8.12 -9.97 -22.34
N PRO A 277 8.75 -10.91 -21.61
CA PRO A 277 9.94 -10.61 -20.82
C PRO A 277 11.02 -9.92 -21.65
N THR A 278 11.73 -8.97 -21.05
CA THR A 278 12.89 -8.29 -21.66
C THR A 278 14.14 -8.57 -20.84
N THR A 279 15.29 -8.48 -21.48
CA THR A 279 16.62 -8.54 -20.84
C THR A 279 17.28 -7.16 -20.74
N ASP A 280 16.55 -6.11 -21.12
CA ASP A 280 17.06 -4.73 -21.07
C ASP A 280 17.34 -4.31 -19.62
N PRO A 281 18.44 -3.58 -19.35
CA PRO A 281 18.73 -3.04 -18.03
C PRO A 281 17.61 -2.13 -17.51
N PHE A 282 17.32 -2.19 -16.21
CA PHE A 282 16.38 -1.26 -15.59
C PHE A 282 16.97 0.14 -15.52
N THR A 283 16.17 1.16 -15.80
CA THR A 283 16.54 2.57 -15.64
C THR A 283 16.09 3.14 -14.29
N ASN A 284 15.08 2.53 -13.67
CA ASN A 284 14.50 2.96 -12.40
C ASN A 284 13.81 1.79 -11.67
N LEU A 285 13.44 1.99 -10.40
CA LEU A 285 12.81 0.93 -9.60
C LEU A 285 11.38 0.58 -10.03
N LEU A 286 10.64 1.50 -10.65
CA LEU A 286 9.30 1.21 -11.18
C LEU A 286 9.37 0.18 -12.31
N GLU A 287 10.33 0.29 -13.23
CA GLU A 287 10.56 -0.72 -14.27
C GLU A 287 10.87 -2.10 -13.68
N ALA A 288 11.71 -2.15 -12.64
CA ALA A 288 12.01 -3.38 -11.93
C ALA A 288 10.75 -3.99 -11.31
N TYR A 289 9.92 -3.17 -10.66
CA TYR A 289 8.66 -3.59 -10.03
C TYR A 289 7.63 -4.08 -11.06
N VAL A 290 7.40 -3.33 -12.16
CA VAL A 290 6.50 -3.72 -13.25
C VAL A 290 6.95 -5.05 -13.88
N SER A 291 8.25 -5.22 -14.10
CA SER A 291 8.81 -6.46 -14.63
C SER A 291 8.60 -7.64 -13.67
N LEU A 292 8.75 -7.42 -12.36
CA LEU A 292 8.54 -8.46 -11.34
C LEU A 292 7.06 -8.87 -11.27
N GLU A 293 6.13 -7.91 -11.25
CA GLU A 293 4.69 -8.21 -11.22
C GLU A 293 4.21 -8.87 -12.52
N ALA A 294 4.78 -8.52 -13.67
CA ALA A 294 4.52 -9.20 -14.92
C ALA A 294 4.98 -10.66 -14.88
N LEU A 295 6.14 -10.93 -14.29
CA LEU A 295 6.64 -12.29 -14.08
C LEU A 295 5.80 -13.05 -13.05
N PHE A 296 5.45 -12.42 -11.94
CA PHE A 296 4.57 -12.99 -10.90
C PHE A 296 3.21 -13.38 -11.49
N ASN A 297 2.60 -12.52 -12.31
CA ASN A 297 1.34 -12.83 -12.99
C ASN A 297 1.45 -14.08 -13.87
N ARG A 298 2.54 -14.22 -14.64
CA ARG A 298 2.81 -15.42 -15.45
C ARG A 298 2.92 -16.66 -14.58
N ILE A 299 3.66 -16.57 -13.48
CA ILE A 299 3.83 -17.68 -12.52
C ILE A 299 2.49 -18.09 -11.91
N MET A 300 1.67 -17.12 -11.47
CA MET A 300 0.34 -17.41 -10.93
C MET A 300 -0.56 -18.10 -11.96
N ARG A 301 -0.48 -17.70 -13.23
CA ARG A 301 -1.22 -18.33 -14.32
C ARG A 301 -0.69 -19.71 -14.68
N PHE A 302 0.61 -19.93 -14.58
CA PHE A 302 1.23 -21.23 -14.77
C PHE A 302 0.77 -22.22 -13.69
N PHE A 303 0.74 -21.81 -12.42
CA PHE A 303 0.33 -22.68 -11.31
C PHE A 303 -1.18 -22.87 -11.17
N LEU A 304 -1.98 -21.82 -11.43
CA LEU A 304 -3.43 -21.83 -11.20
C LEU A 304 -4.25 -21.82 -12.50
N GLY A 305 -3.59 -21.89 -13.66
CA GLY A 305 -4.22 -21.94 -14.97
C GLY A 305 -4.92 -23.27 -15.22
N GLN A 306 -6.17 -23.20 -15.69
CA GLN A 306 -6.96 -24.38 -16.08
C GLN A 306 -6.66 -24.88 -17.50
N ASP A 307 -5.40 -24.85 -17.96
CA ASP A 307 -5.05 -25.63 -19.17
C ASP A 307 -5.04 -27.12 -18.81
N THR A 308 -6.25 -27.66 -18.65
CA THR A 308 -6.59 -29.06 -18.38
C THR A 308 -6.42 -29.95 -19.62
N GLN A 309 -5.54 -29.58 -20.56
CA GLN A 309 -5.29 -30.37 -21.78
C GLN A 309 -3.83 -30.43 -22.24
N ASP A 310 -2.84 -30.00 -21.44
CA ASP A 310 -1.44 -30.34 -21.76
C ASP A 310 -0.95 -31.52 -20.89
N PRO A 311 -0.99 -32.76 -21.41
CA PRO A 311 -0.60 -33.97 -20.68
C PRO A 311 0.92 -34.10 -20.47
N CYS A 312 1.74 -33.15 -20.89
CA CYS A 312 3.20 -33.29 -20.84
C CYS A 312 3.84 -32.65 -19.60
N ALA A 313 4.14 -33.46 -18.58
CA ALA A 313 4.90 -33.03 -17.39
C ALA A 313 6.28 -32.42 -17.75
N HIS A 314 6.89 -32.86 -18.86
CA HIS A 314 8.16 -32.30 -19.35
C HIS A 314 8.02 -30.83 -19.81
N SER A 315 6.91 -30.48 -20.47
CA SER A 315 6.62 -29.11 -20.91
C SER A 315 6.56 -28.14 -19.70
N LYS A 316 5.87 -28.56 -18.63
CA LYS A 316 5.75 -27.77 -17.39
C LYS A 316 7.08 -27.61 -16.65
N ALA A 317 7.93 -28.63 -16.66
CA ALA A 317 9.26 -28.54 -16.05
C ALA A 317 10.16 -27.54 -16.81
N VAL A 318 10.12 -27.56 -18.15
CA VAL A 318 10.87 -26.61 -19.00
C VAL A 318 10.38 -25.18 -18.79
N GLU A 319 9.05 -24.96 -18.71
CA GLU A 319 8.49 -23.64 -18.46
C GLU A 319 8.83 -23.11 -17.06
N LYS A 320 8.77 -23.96 -16.03
CA LYS A 320 9.22 -23.64 -14.66
C LYS A 320 10.68 -23.18 -14.65
N GLU A 321 11.55 -23.93 -15.31
CA GLU A 321 12.97 -23.63 -15.42
C GLU A 321 13.22 -22.31 -16.17
N MET A 322 12.44 -22.02 -17.22
CA MET A 322 12.49 -20.72 -17.90
C MET A 322 12.15 -19.57 -16.93
N TYR A 323 11.10 -19.70 -16.12
CA TYR A 323 10.77 -18.66 -15.13
C TYR A 323 11.85 -18.49 -14.06
N ILE A 324 12.52 -19.56 -13.64
CA ILE A 324 13.65 -19.51 -12.69
C ILE A 324 14.79 -18.68 -13.28
N ARG A 325 15.13 -18.91 -14.55
CA ARG A 325 16.16 -18.12 -15.25
C ARG A 325 15.78 -16.66 -15.39
N LEU A 326 14.53 -16.36 -15.76
CA LEU A 326 14.04 -14.98 -15.85
C LEU A 326 14.11 -14.26 -14.50
N LEU A 327 13.86 -14.98 -13.41
CA LEU A 327 13.91 -14.44 -12.06
C LEU A 327 15.35 -14.15 -11.60
N HIS A 328 16.32 -15.00 -12.00
CA HIS A 328 17.75 -14.75 -11.80
C HIS A 328 18.29 -13.59 -12.65
N ASP A 329 17.86 -13.49 -13.91
CA ASP A 329 18.18 -12.36 -14.79
C ASP A 329 17.66 -11.04 -14.19
N TRP A 330 16.44 -11.07 -13.66
CA TRP A 330 15.84 -9.93 -12.97
C TRP A 330 16.70 -9.47 -11.78
N ASP A 331 17.22 -10.40 -10.96
CA ASP A 331 18.12 -10.06 -9.83
C ASP A 331 19.39 -9.37 -10.32
N THR A 332 19.97 -9.88 -11.41
CA THR A 332 21.18 -9.33 -12.02
C THR A 332 20.95 -7.90 -12.49
N ARG A 333 19.80 -7.64 -13.12
CA ARG A 333 19.43 -6.30 -13.59
C ARG A 333 19.14 -5.34 -12.45
N LEU A 334 18.47 -5.77 -11.39
CA LEU A 334 18.26 -4.94 -10.21
C LEU A 334 19.59 -4.60 -9.53
N ALA A 335 20.49 -5.57 -9.36
CA ALA A 335 21.81 -5.33 -8.77
C ALA A 335 22.63 -4.30 -9.58
N ASN A 336 22.54 -4.35 -10.92
CA ASN A 336 23.17 -3.36 -11.79
C ASN A 336 22.60 -1.95 -11.58
N LEU A 337 21.27 -1.81 -11.49
CA LEU A 337 20.61 -0.53 -11.22
C LEU A 337 21.02 0.06 -9.85
N LEU A 338 21.05 -0.77 -8.81
CA LEU A 338 21.41 -0.35 -7.45
C LEU A 338 22.88 0.07 -7.32
N ARG A 339 23.76 -0.48 -8.18
CA ARG A 339 25.18 -0.08 -8.23
C ARG A 339 25.37 1.28 -8.88
N THR A 340 24.52 1.67 -9.83
CA THR A 340 24.66 2.91 -10.60
C THR A 340 23.84 4.07 -10.07
N THR A 341 22.82 3.79 -9.24
CA THR A 341 21.91 4.81 -8.73
C THR A 341 22.29 5.21 -7.30
N PRO A 342 22.39 6.52 -6.97
CA PRO A 342 22.54 6.97 -5.59
C PRO A 342 21.40 6.42 -4.73
N GLN A 343 21.71 5.80 -3.59
CA GLN A 343 20.67 5.30 -2.69
C GLN A 343 19.85 6.48 -2.15
N SER A 344 18.52 6.42 -2.28
CA SER A 344 17.62 7.33 -1.59
C SER A 344 17.55 6.96 -0.11
N ASP A 345 17.35 7.95 0.77
CA ASP A 345 17.17 7.71 2.21
C ASP A 345 15.94 6.86 2.55
N ASP A 346 14.93 6.78 1.66
CA ASP A 346 13.73 5.94 1.87
C ASP A 346 13.91 4.54 1.26
N GLY A 347 14.24 3.57 2.12
CA GLY A 347 14.45 2.16 1.75
C GLY A 347 13.17 1.34 1.55
N ARG A 348 11.97 1.91 1.78
CA ARG A 348 10.70 1.13 1.82
C ARG A 348 10.32 0.53 0.47
N ALA A 349 10.54 1.25 -0.62
CA ALA A 349 10.30 0.73 -1.96
C ALA A 349 11.16 -0.51 -2.24
N LEU A 350 12.42 -0.52 -1.76
CA LEU A 350 13.32 -1.66 -1.89
C LEU A 350 12.91 -2.81 -0.97
N ASP A 351 12.48 -2.53 0.26
CA ASP A 351 11.96 -3.54 1.18
C ASP A 351 10.71 -4.22 0.60
N LEU A 352 9.79 -3.46 0.01
CA LEU A 352 8.59 -4.00 -0.63
C LEU A 352 8.97 -4.88 -1.84
N LEU A 353 9.88 -4.38 -2.69
CA LEU A 353 10.36 -5.11 -3.86
C LEU A 353 11.09 -6.41 -3.46
N SER A 354 11.91 -6.36 -2.41
CA SER A 354 12.63 -7.50 -1.83
C SER A 354 11.65 -8.53 -1.28
N ALA A 355 10.67 -8.11 -0.49
CA ALA A 355 9.63 -9.01 0.05
C ALA A 355 8.86 -9.68 -1.08
N ARG A 356 8.45 -8.90 -2.09
CA ARG A 356 7.72 -9.40 -3.25
C ARG A 356 8.56 -10.39 -4.08
N ARG A 357 9.84 -10.09 -4.30
CA ARG A 357 10.77 -10.96 -5.03
C ARG A 357 10.99 -12.31 -4.32
N LYS A 358 11.14 -12.29 -3.00
CA LYS A 358 11.26 -13.51 -2.19
C LYS A 358 9.97 -14.32 -2.21
N PHE A 359 8.81 -13.66 -2.15
CA PHE A 359 7.53 -14.33 -2.32
C PHE A 359 7.41 -15.01 -3.69
N THR A 360 7.82 -14.34 -4.77
CA THR A 360 7.88 -14.96 -6.11
C THR A 360 8.81 -16.18 -6.14
N LYS A 361 9.97 -16.11 -5.46
CA LYS A 361 10.91 -17.25 -5.32
C LYS A 361 10.23 -18.46 -4.66
N LEU A 362 9.52 -18.22 -3.56
CA LEU A 362 8.87 -19.27 -2.77
C LEU A 362 7.85 -20.04 -3.59
N LEU A 363 6.98 -19.31 -4.31
CA LEU A 363 5.98 -19.92 -5.17
C LEU A 363 6.62 -20.72 -6.31
N LEU A 364 7.68 -20.19 -6.91
CA LEU A 364 8.30 -20.80 -8.08
C LEU A 364 9.23 -21.96 -7.76
N CYS A 365 10.07 -21.83 -6.73
CA CYS A 365 11.19 -22.74 -6.50
C CYS A 365 10.86 -23.86 -5.50
N ALA A 366 9.67 -23.90 -4.93
CA ALA A 366 9.24 -25.01 -4.09
C ALA A 366 9.39 -26.36 -4.82
N ASP A 367 10.03 -27.31 -4.13
CA ASP A 367 10.27 -28.67 -4.65
C ASP A 367 8.98 -29.49 -4.54
N PRO A 368 8.36 -29.88 -5.67
CA PRO A 368 7.12 -30.64 -5.65
C PRO A 368 7.28 -32.02 -4.99
N THR A 369 8.50 -32.58 -4.96
CA THR A 369 8.76 -33.90 -4.33
C THR A 369 8.71 -33.84 -2.81
N GLN A 370 8.88 -32.65 -2.24
CA GLN A 370 8.81 -32.41 -0.79
C GLN A 370 7.42 -31.99 -0.34
N SER A 371 6.43 -31.91 -1.25
CA SER A 371 5.01 -31.71 -0.90
C SER A 371 4.84 -30.50 0.05
N GLU A 372 4.11 -30.65 1.15
CA GLU A 372 3.87 -29.61 2.15
C GLU A 372 5.08 -29.27 3.03
N LEU A 373 6.20 -29.99 2.88
CA LEU A 373 7.46 -29.71 3.58
C LEU A 373 8.41 -28.84 2.75
N ALA A 374 8.16 -28.69 1.44
CA ALA A 374 8.96 -27.87 0.54
C ALA A 374 9.24 -26.43 1.03
N PRO A 375 8.31 -25.73 1.76
CA PRO A 375 8.58 -24.40 2.31
C PRO A 375 9.76 -24.32 3.28
N ASP A 376 10.17 -25.42 3.92
CA ASP A 376 11.19 -25.41 4.97
C ASP A 376 12.58 -25.01 4.46
N ALA A 377 12.88 -25.35 3.20
CA ALA A 377 14.11 -24.94 2.52
C ALA A 377 14.24 -23.41 2.39
N PHE A 378 13.18 -22.66 2.66
CA PHE A 378 13.11 -21.21 2.50
C PHE A 378 12.78 -20.47 3.79
N LEU A 379 13.10 -21.05 4.96
CA LEU A 379 12.88 -20.39 6.25
C LEU A 379 13.54 -19.00 6.32
N ASN A 380 14.76 -18.86 5.83
CA ASN A 380 15.46 -17.57 5.80
C ASN A 380 14.75 -16.55 4.91
N ASP A 381 14.23 -16.96 3.74
CA ASP A 381 13.43 -16.07 2.90
C ASP A 381 12.15 -15.62 3.62
N CYS A 382 11.52 -16.50 4.42
CA CYS A 382 10.36 -16.15 5.24
C CYS A 382 10.69 -15.12 6.33
N ILE A 383 11.83 -15.29 7.02
CA ILE A 383 12.31 -14.35 8.04
C ILE A 383 12.56 -12.98 7.40
N ASP A 384 13.32 -12.93 6.31
CA ASP A 384 13.65 -11.70 5.61
C ASP A 384 12.40 -10.94 5.12
N MET A 385 11.40 -11.66 4.61
CA MET A 385 10.13 -11.06 4.20
C MET A 385 9.39 -10.44 5.39
N VAL A 386 9.27 -11.18 6.50
CA VAL A 386 8.59 -10.69 7.71
C VAL A 386 9.30 -9.45 8.26
N GLU A 387 10.63 -9.42 8.24
CA GLU A 387 11.40 -8.26 8.69
C GLU A 387 11.28 -7.05 7.76
N ALA A 388 11.37 -7.25 6.45
CA ALA A 388 11.15 -6.18 5.47
C ALA A 388 9.74 -5.58 5.63
N ILE A 389 8.72 -6.43 5.75
CA ILE A 389 7.34 -6.00 5.97
C ILE A 389 7.17 -5.31 7.33
N THR A 390 7.86 -5.78 8.37
CA THR A 390 7.87 -5.12 9.69
C THR A 390 8.37 -3.67 9.55
N ARG A 391 9.50 -3.45 8.87
CA ARG A 391 10.06 -2.10 8.64
C ARG A 391 9.10 -1.20 7.87
N ILE A 392 8.44 -1.73 6.84
CA ILE A 392 7.44 -0.98 6.07
C ILE A 392 6.27 -0.57 6.98
N LEU A 393 5.77 -1.49 7.80
CA LEU A 393 4.57 -1.28 8.63
C LEU A 393 4.83 -0.36 9.83
N GLU A 394 5.93 -0.54 10.55
CA GLU A 394 6.29 0.26 11.74
C GLU A 394 6.50 1.74 11.41
N ASP A 395 6.99 2.05 10.20
CA ASP A 395 7.17 3.42 9.73
C ASP A 395 5.89 3.99 9.04
N SER A 396 5.07 3.12 8.46
CA SER A 396 3.79 3.52 7.81
C SER A 396 2.73 4.05 8.78
N GLN A 397 2.79 3.65 10.06
CA GLN A 397 1.88 4.13 11.11
C GLN A 397 1.99 5.66 11.32
N TYR A 398 3.04 6.30 10.79
CA TYR A 398 3.33 7.73 11.00
C TYR A 398 2.92 8.68 9.86
N GLN A 399 2.74 8.22 8.61
CA GLN A 399 2.77 9.15 7.45
C GLN A 399 1.44 9.39 6.71
N ALA A 400 0.54 8.41 6.60
CA ALA A 400 -0.67 8.58 5.78
C ALA A 400 -1.77 9.42 6.46
N LEU A 401 -1.89 9.32 7.79
CA LEU A 401 -2.98 9.97 8.53
C LEU A 401 -2.66 11.42 8.95
N ARG A 402 -1.39 11.82 9.14
CA ARG A 402 -1.06 13.18 9.63
C ARG A 402 -1.37 14.34 8.69
N ARG A 403 -1.64 14.11 7.40
CA ARG A 403 -1.92 15.19 6.43
C ARG A 403 -3.36 15.69 6.44
N TYR A 404 -4.22 15.12 7.27
CA TYR A 404 -5.61 15.55 7.43
C TYR A 404 -5.85 15.98 8.88
N GLU A 405 -6.29 17.22 9.10
CA GLU A 405 -6.51 17.79 10.45
C GLU A 405 -7.54 17.03 11.30
N HIS A 406 -8.34 16.13 10.69
CA HIS A 406 -9.33 15.27 11.35
C HIS A 406 -8.88 13.80 11.50
N ALA A 407 -7.57 13.53 11.46
CA ALA A 407 -6.99 12.19 11.60
C ALA A 407 -7.21 11.53 12.97
N GLU A 408 -7.67 12.27 13.98
CA GLU A 408 -7.97 11.74 15.32
C GLU A 408 -9.10 10.69 15.31
N GLN A 409 -9.90 10.60 14.23
CA GLN A 409 -11.03 9.68 14.09
C GLN A 409 -10.82 8.56 13.06
N ALA A 410 -9.69 8.53 12.35
CA ALA A 410 -9.41 7.46 11.39
C ALA A 410 -8.98 6.19 12.13
N THR A 411 -9.67 5.08 11.86
CA THR A 411 -9.24 3.76 12.33
C THR A 411 -7.92 3.36 11.69
N SER A 412 -7.19 2.44 12.33
CA SER A 412 -5.92 1.90 11.83
C SER A 412 -6.04 1.08 10.54
N VAL A 413 -7.23 0.98 9.95
CA VAL A 413 -7.51 0.16 8.78
C VAL A 413 -7.09 0.88 7.50
N ASN A 414 -6.13 0.31 6.78
CA ASN A 414 -5.56 0.90 5.57
C ASN A 414 -6.12 0.28 4.29
N PHE A 415 -6.38 1.10 3.28
CA PHE A 415 -6.60 0.63 1.91
C PHE A 415 -5.39 0.98 1.04
N SER A 416 -5.07 0.12 0.09
CA SER A 416 -4.01 0.33 -0.89
C SER A 416 -4.31 -0.41 -2.19
N LEU A 417 -4.03 0.21 -3.33
CA LEU A 417 -3.95 -0.52 -4.60
C LEU A 417 -2.58 -1.17 -4.76
N GLU A 418 -1.55 -0.75 -4.03
CA GLU A 418 -0.26 -1.44 -3.87
C GLU A 418 -0.39 -2.71 -3.00
N ASN A 419 0.36 -3.76 -3.35
CA ASN A 419 0.36 -5.09 -2.76
C ASN A 419 1.80 -5.49 -2.45
N GLY A 420 1.94 -6.55 -1.67
CA GLY A 420 3.26 -7.10 -1.32
C GLY A 420 3.46 -7.26 0.18
N ILE A 421 2.41 -7.09 0.97
CA ILE A 421 2.45 -7.33 2.42
C ILE A 421 1.41 -8.38 2.81
N VAL A 422 0.14 -8.26 2.38
CA VAL A 422 -0.90 -9.21 2.80
C VAL A 422 -0.64 -10.60 2.21
N GLU A 423 -0.36 -10.70 0.91
CA GLU A 423 -0.11 -12.00 0.26
C GLU A 423 1.13 -12.73 0.83
N PRO A 424 2.31 -12.06 1.01
CA PRO A 424 3.46 -12.73 1.61
C PRO A 424 3.25 -13.11 3.08
N LEU A 425 2.65 -12.24 3.92
CA LEU A 425 2.37 -12.58 5.32
C LEU A 425 1.36 -13.71 5.44
N PHE A 426 0.32 -13.71 4.61
CA PHE A 426 -0.64 -14.80 4.52
C PHE A 426 0.09 -16.12 4.22
N TRP A 427 0.94 -16.12 3.19
CA TRP A 427 1.67 -17.31 2.79
C TRP A 427 2.64 -17.79 3.88
N VAL A 428 3.38 -16.89 4.53
CA VAL A 428 4.28 -17.24 5.65
C VAL A 428 3.48 -17.84 6.80
N GLY A 429 2.39 -17.19 7.23
CA GLY A 429 1.54 -17.69 8.31
C GLY A 429 0.95 -19.08 8.00
N ALA A 430 0.55 -19.28 6.75
CA ALA A 430 -0.07 -20.51 6.26
C ALA A 430 0.92 -21.67 6.06
N LYS A 431 2.09 -21.40 5.47
CA LYS A 431 2.98 -22.44 4.93
C LYS A 431 4.31 -22.59 5.67
N CYS A 432 4.76 -21.60 6.45
CA CYS A 432 5.94 -21.78 7.31
C CYS A 432 5.60 -22.68 8.51
N ARG A 433 6.42 -23.70 8.76
CA ARG A 433 6.27 -24.63 9.89
C ARG A 433 6.86 -24.10 11.20
N GLU A 434 7.76 -23.12 11.12
CA GLU A 434 8.43 -22.56 12.29
C GLU A 434 7.41 -21.73 13.11
N PRO A 435 7.13 -22.12 14.38
CA PRO A 435 6.01 -21.56 15.12
C PRO A 435 6.14 -20.07 15.49
N ILE A 436 7.35 -19.54 15.64
CA ILE A 436 7.58 -18.14 15.99
C ILE A 436 7.34 -17.24 14.77
N ILE A 437 7.92 -17.59 13.62
CA ILE A 437 7.84 -16.82 12.38
C ILE A 437 6.41 -16.78 11.85
N ARG A 438 5.71 -17.92 11.82
CA ARG A 438 4.33 -17.95 11.33
C ARG A 438 3.36 -17.18 12.23
N ARG A 439 3.56 -17.21 13.56
CA ARG A 439 2.76 -16.42 14.50
C ARG A 439 3.10 -14.93 14.43
N ARG A 440 4.36 -14.58 14.18
CA ARG A 440 4.76 -13.19 13.89
C ARG A 440 4.07 -12.67 12.62
N ALA A 441 3.94 -13.48 11.57
CA ALA A 441 3.20 -13.09 10.37
C ALA A 441 1.70 -12.88 10.64
N LEU A 442 1.06 -13.79 11.39
CA LEU A 442 -0.34 -13.64 11.83
C LEU A 442 -0.53 -12.36 12.65
N ASP A 443 0.38 -12.12 13.59
CA ASP A 443 0.35 -10.95 14.46
C ASP A 443 0.51 -9.63 13.70
N LEU A 444 1.41 -9.55 12.70
CA LEU A 444 1.51 -8.38 11.83
C LEU A 444 0.21 -8.12 11.05
N LEU A 445 -0.42 -9.17 10.51
CA LEU A 445 -1.72 -9.05 9.83
C LEU A 445 -2.82 -8.53 10.78
N GLN A 446 -2.79 -8.92 12.06
CA GLN A 446 -3.74 -8.48 13.08
C GLN A 446 -3.51 -7.04 13.54
N ARG A 447 -2.24 -6.66 13.77
CA ARG A 447 -1.87 -5.31 14.25
C ARG A 447 -2.06 -4.24 13.19
N TYR A 448 -1.89 -4.60 11.92
CA TYR A 448 -1.96 -3.69 10.77
C TYR A 448 -3.07 -4.12 9.79
N PRO A 449 -4.35 -4.04 10.22
CA PRO A 449 -5.47 -4.44 9.38
C PRO A 449 -5.49 -3.60 8.09
N ARG A 450 -5.55 -4.27 6.94
CA ARG A 450 -5.50 -3.57 5.66
C ARG A 450 -6.07 -4.38 4.50
N ARG A 451 -6.44 -3.66 3.44
CA ARG A 451 -6.85 -4.19 2.15
C ARG A 451 -5.88 -3.76 1.06
N GLU A 452 -5.40 -4.74 0.28
CA GLU A 452 -4.51 -4.57 -0.86
C GLU A 452 -5.20 -5.02 -2.15
N GLY A 453 -5.84 -4.10 -2.88
CA GLY A 453 -6.66 -4.43 -4.04
C GLY A 453 -7.87 -5.28 -3.64
N ILE A 454 -7.92 -6.54 -4.10
CA ILE A 454 -8.97 -7.49 -3.68
C ILE A 454 -8.58 -8.26 -2.40
N CYS A 455 -7.29 -8.33 -2.06
CA CYS A 455 -6.80 -9.06 -0.90
C CYS A 455 -7.22 -8.35 0.39
N GLU A 456 -8.02 -9.03 1.20
CA GLU A 456 -8.52 -8.50 2.47
C GLU A 456 -7.74 -9.14 3.63
N GLY A 457 -7.06 -8.29 4.41
CA GLY A 457 -6.14 -8.72 5.45
C GLY A 457 -6.83 -9.43 6.61
N MET A 458 -8.05 -9.05 6.98
CA MET A 458 -8.76 -9.70 8.09
C MET A 458 -9.27 -11.09 7.72
N LEU A 459 -9.60 -11.33 6.46
CA LEU A 459 -9.85 -12.66 5.92
C LEU A 459 -8.56 -13.49 5.99
N ALA A 460 -7.43 -12.92 5.58
CA ALA A 460 -6.13 -13.58 5.71
C ALA A 460 -5.83 -13.96 7.17
N VAL A 461 -6.09 -13.07 8.14
CA VAL A 461 -5.99 -13.37 9.59
C VAL A 461 -6.85 -14.57 9.97
N LYS A 462 -8.13 -14.55 9.62
CA LYS A 462 -9.08 -15.62 9.97
C LYS A 462 -8.62 -16.97 9.45
N ILE A 463 -8.17 -17.02 8.19
CA ILE A 463 -7.75 -18.28 7.59
C ILE A 463 -6.40 -18.75 8.16
N VAL A 464 -5.40 -17.86 8.30
CA VAL A 464 -4.10 -18.22 8.89
C VAL A 464 -4.26 -18.70 10.32
N ALA A 465 -5.07 -18.01 11.14
CA ALA A 465 -5.37 -18.45 12.49
C ALA A 465 -6.01 -19.84 12.50
N LYS A 466 -6.96 -20.10 11.59
CA LYS A 466 -7.61 -21.41 11.50
C LYS A 466 -6.65 -22.51 11.03
N VAL A 467 -5.72 -22.21 10.13
CA VAL A 467 -4.67 -23.16 9.74
C VAL A 467 -3.75 -23.48 10.89
N ILE A 468 -3.27 -22.48 11.62
CA ILE A 468 -2.44 -22.69 12.81
C ILE A 468 -3.20 -23.55 13.84
N GLU A 469 -4.48 -23.25 14.08
CA GLU A 469 -5.34 -24.04 14.98
C GLU A 469 -5.43 -25.51 14.54
N ILE A 470 -5.76 -25.78 13.27
CA ILE A 470 -5.90 -27.15 12.74
C ILE A 470 -4.57 -27.91 12.86
N GLU A 471 -3.47 -27.30 12.40
CA GLU A 471 -2.17 -27.97 12.34
C GLU A 471 -1.57 -28.21 13.74
N GLU A 472 -1.71 -27.25 14.67
CA GLU A 472 -1.15 -27.35 16.03
C GLU A 472 -2.03 -28.16 16.99
N SER A 473 -3.35 -28.19 16.81
CA SER A 473 -4.22 -29.05 17.63
C SER A 473 -4.30 -30.49 17.12
N GLY A 474 -4.14 -30.70 15.81
CA GLY A 474 -4.14 -32.04 15.21
C GLY A 474 -2.85 -32.83 15.45
N CYS A 475 -1.71 -32.14 15.60
CA CYS A 475 -0.40 -32.78 15.71
C CYS A 475 0.03 -32.97 17.18
N PRO A 476 0.18 -34.21 17.69
CA PRO A 476 0.60 -34.44 19.09
C PRO A 476 2.00 -33.88 19.43
N GLN A 477 2.86 -33.69 18.42
CA GLN A 477 4.17 -33.05 18.59
C GLN A 477 4.04 -31.56 18.98
N ALA A 478 3.04 -30.85 18.44
CA ALA A 478 2.78 -29.46 18.79
C ALA A 478 2.16 -29.33 20.20
N LEU A 479 1.42 -30.35 20.65
CA LEU A 479 0.79 -30.40 21.97
C LEU A 479 1.74 -30.87 23.10
N GLY A 480 2.91 -31.43 22.76
CA GLY A 480 3.85 -31.99 23.73
C GLY A 480 3.38 -33.28 24.42
N ASP A 481 2.30 -33.90 23.94
CA ASP A 481 1.72 -35.11 24.53
C ASP A 481 2.03 -36.35 23.67
N MET A 482 3.21 -36.94 23.88
CA MET A 482 3.67 -38.15 23.17
C MET A 482 2.94 -39.45 23.58
N ARG A 483 1.93 -39.38 24.47
CA ARG A 483 1.18 -40.57 24.95
C ARG A 483 0.05 -40.98 24.02
N VAL A 484 -0.35 -40.11 23.08
CA VAL A 484 -1.34 -40.43 22.05
C VAL A 484 -0.62 -41.13 20.89
N THR A 485 -0.99 -42.37 20.60
CA THR A 485 -0.48 -43.16 19.48
C THR A 485 -0.94 -42.56 18.14
N SER A 486 -0.31 -41.47 17.73
CA SER A 486 -0.35 -40.96 16.35
C SER A 486 0.96 -41.34 15.64
N PRO A 487 0.94 -41.66 14.34
CA PRO A 487 2.15 -41.98 13.57
C PRO A 487 3.14 -40.82 13.40
N CYS A 488 2.93 -39.66 14.05
CA CYS A 488 3.82 -38.49 14.11
C CYS A 488 5.16 -38.77 14.80
N THR A 489 6.03 -39.55 14.18
CA THR A 489 7.17 -40.13 14.91
C THR A 489 8.46 -39.33 14.81
N ARG A 490 8.66 -38.36 13.88
CA ARG A 490 9.93 -37.62 13.75
C ARG A 490 9.78 -36.21 13.14
N GLY A 491 10.54 -35.23 13.66
CA GLY A 491 10.66 -33.87 13.11
C GLY A 491 10.73 -32.75 14.17
N GLN A 492 11.28 -31.58 13.80
CA GLN A 492 11.35 -30.38 14.67
C GLN A 492 10.01 -29.61 14.71
N TRP A 493 9.20 -29.72 13.66
CA TRP A 493 7.94 -29.01 13.50
C TRP A 493 6.82 -29.97 13.07
N ILE A 494 5.58 -29.45 13.00
CA ILE A 494 4.35 -30.14 12.55
C ILE A 494 4.64 -31.07 11.36
N CYS A 495 4.29 -32.35 11.46
CA CYS A 495 4.57 -33.32 10.40
C CYS A 495 3.67 -33.14 9.18
N GLU A 496 4.10 -33.64 8.02
CA GLU A 496 3.40 -33.51 6.74
C GLU A 496 1.92 -33.89 6.80
N ILE A 497 1.59 -35.03 7.44
CA ILE A 497 0.23 -35.58 7.51
C ILE A 497 -0.78 -34.56 8.11
N HIS A 498 -0.33 -33.71 9.04
CA HIS A 498 -1.17 -32.71 9.71
C HIS A 498 -1.11 -31.33 9.05
N ARG A 499 -0.35 -31.16 7.97
CA ARG A 499 -0.28 -29.88 7.24
C ARG A 499 -1.55 -29.67 6.42
N VAL A 500 -2.04 -28.43 6.41
CA VAL A 500 -3.14 -28.01 5.52
C VAL A 500 -2.61 -27.85 4.10
N SER A 501 -3.01 -28.78 3.23
CA SER A 501 -2.52 -28.87 1.86
C SER A 501 -3.41 -28.11 0.86
N SER A 502 -4.73 -28.14 1.03
CA SER A 502 -5.66 -27.53 0.08
C SER A 502 -6.61 -26.51 0.71
N TRP A 503 -6.92 -25.49 -0.08
CA TRP A 503 -7.69 -24.31 0.29
C TRP A 503 -8.72 -24.08 -0.80
N GLU A 504 -10.00 -24.25 -0.48
CA GLU A 504 -11.08 -24.05 -1.43
C GLU A 504 -11.89 -22.81 -1.04
N PHE A 505 -12.01 -21.86 -1.97
CA PHE A 505 -12.76 -20.63 -1.78
C PHE A 505 -14.00 -20.65 -2.67
N THR A 506 -15.18 -20.75 -2.06
CA THR A 506 -16.44 -20.58 -2.80
C THR A 506 -17.12 -19.28 -2.42
N LEU A 507 -17.40 -18.43 -3.40
CA LEU A 507 -18.25 -17.25 -3.20
C LEU A 507 -19.70 -17.71 -2.98
N VAL A 508 -20.21 -17.53 -1.76
CA VAL A 508 -21.59 -17.91 -1.39
C VAL A 508 -22.55 -16.78 -1.76
N THR A 509 -22.14 -15.55 -1.50
CA THR A 509 -22.84 -14.33 -1.91
C THR A 509 -21.81 -13.31 -2.38
N GLU A 510 -22.24 -12.12 -2.80
CA GLU A 510 -21.30 -11.03 -3.13
C GLU A 510 -20.34 -10.70 -1.98
N ARG A 511 -20.76 -10.91 -0.71
CA ARG A 511 -20.05 -10.49 0.50
C ARG A 511 -19.53 -11.63 1.38
N LEU A 512 -19.92 -12.88 1.12
CA LEU A 512 -19.54 -14.04 1.91
C LEU A 512 -18.72 -15.03 1.09
N VAL A 513 -17.64 -15.53 1.71
CA VAL A 513 -16.83 -16.63 1.19
C VAL A 513 -16.90 -17.81 2.16
N ARG A 514 -17.17 -18.98 1.59
CA ARG A 514 -16.98 -20.26 2.26
C ARG A 514 -15.55 -20.72 1.99
N VAL A 515 -14.85 -21.08 3.06
CA VAL A 515 -13.49 -21.60 3.03
C VAL A 515 -13.51 -23.04 3.51
N VAL A 516 -12.94 -23.94 2.72
CA VAL A 516 -12.72 -25.34 3.13
C VAL A 516 -11.23 -25.62 3.16
N LEU A 517 -10.75 -26.06 4.31
CA LEU A 517 -9.35 -26.41 4.56
C LEU A 517 -9.24 -27.92 4.76
N ARG A 518 -8.32 -28.57 4.04
CA ARG A 518 -8.05 -30.00 4.20
C ARG A 518 -6.58 -30.25 4.46
N THR A 519 -6.31 -31.09 5.43
CA THR A 519 -4.97 -31.61 5.71
C THR A 519 -4.58 -32.71 4.72
N VAL A 520 -3.29 -33.07 4.70
CA VAL A 520 -2.83 -34.26 3.96
C VAL A 520 -3.55 -35.52 4.46
N GLU A 521 -3.78 -35.65 5.77
CA GLU A 521 -4.58 -36.74 6.34
C GLU A 521 -6.01 -36.73 5.81
N ASP A 522 -6.68 -35.57 5.79
CA ASP A 522 -8.07 -35.49 5.33
C ASP A 522 -8.22 -36.04 3.91
N TRP A 523 -7.27 -35.75 3.02
CA TRP A 523 -7.23 -36.34 1.69
C TRP A 523 -7.00 -37.85 1.71
N ALA A 524 -6.03 -38.33 2.51
CA ALA A 524 -5.68 -39.74 2.60
C ALA A 524 -6.86 -40.61 3.07
N VAL A 525 -7.70 -40.09 3.97
CA VAL A 525 -8.86 -40.80 4.52
C VAL A 525 -10.21 -40.28 4.00
N SER A 526 -10.22 -39.44 2.97
CA SER A 526 -11.44 -38.86 2.35
C SER A 526 -12.37 -38.13 3.34
N ARG A 527 -11.81 -37.42 4.31
CA ARG A 527 -12.58 -36.54 5.20
C ARG A 527 -12.93 -35.23 4.49
N PRO A 528 -14.09 -34.62 4.84
CA PRO A 528 -14.53 -33.38 4.19
C PRO A 528 -13.61 -32.18 4.46
N GLY A 529 -12.81 -32.22 5.52
CA GLY A 529 -11.99 -31.10 6.00
C GLY A 529 -12.73 -30.20 6.99
N THR A 530 -12.09 -29.09 7.35
CA THR A 530 -12.67 -28.05 8.20
C THR A 530 -13.27 -26.95 7.34
N GLU A 531 -14.55 -26.65 7.56
CA GLU A 531 -15.30 -25.62 6.83
C GLU A 531 -15.67 -24.46 7.75
N PHE A 532 -15.57 -23.23 7.22
CA PHE A 532 -16.18 -22.05 7.82
C PHE A 532 -16.60 -21.03 6.76
N THR A 533 -17.56 -20.18 7.10
CA THR A 533 -17.99 -19.06 6.24
C THR A 533 -17.63 -17.74 6.92
N THR A 534 -17.11 -16.79 6.16
CA THR A 534 -16.77 -15.45 6.64
C THR A 534 -17.07 -14.38 5.59
N SER A 535 -17.23 -13.14 6.04
CA SER A 535 -17.38 -11.97 5.18
C SER A 535 -16.05 -11.47 4.64
N TRP A 536 -16.11 -10.84 3.46
CA TRP A 536 -15.06 -9.98 2.89
C TRP A 536 -15.01 -8.60 3.56
N TRP A 537 -15.71 -8.42 4.67
CA TRP A 537 -15.84 -7.17 5.41
C TRP A 537 -15.75 -7.43 6.89
#